data_AF-A0A8T4JMG3-F1
#
_entry.id   AF-A0A8T4JMG3-F1
#
_cell.length_a   1.000
_cell.length_b   1.000
_cell.length_c   1.000
_cell.angle_alpha   90.00
_cell.angle_beta   90.00
_cell.angle_gamma   90.00
#
_symmetry.space_group_name_H-M   'P 1'
#
loop_
_entity.id
_entity.type
_entity.pdbx_description
1 polymer ?
#
loop_
_entity_poly.entity_id
_entity_poly.type
_entity_poly.pdbx_seq_one_letter_code
_entity_poly.pdbx_strand_id
1 'polypeptide(L)'
;MYPSTFKTYKKALVFGAGGGNDIVSAVLASMYLQKNGIETDVGGILSPGAYHTYNGVPEKPINRLNGEVKRYVSSKKPFEITFIDPLLPPLVEDLDIPINNYYNFSLGFGTLGLVTGLQELIEKEKYDLIVAVDVGGDILARGKIDSTILSPVMDFSCLYSLSQLETDSYIIEFGLGTDGELRPSGMKEILNELRENRLIVHSGDISNSDEEVQRFRKLYNEISKTRKGNTGRMTLQTLDELKSDQDIISQYRYKEQIGSKKWFVPFEVVLPHETFGKTYLINGKRFAESRTKTAFSYKNSLEQFVKLKKIPEWKTELDLFYLWSGNNWTSVPHSGFCLHLLVPSTRIPGEMRTEILEQGVLHMRDAKCDSSLLLTSDMSKICDNGLTIKNAGDFTLISNQSGLNSLLDQTASQIKSYQD
;
A
#
# COMPACT_ATOMS: atom_id res chain seq x y z
N MET A 1 -8.14 19.38 -18.82
CA MET A 1 -7.29 18.40 -18.11
C MET A 1 -8.03 17.10 -17.78
N TYR A 2 -9.32 16.96 -18.09
CA TYR A 2 -10.03 15.67 -17.99
C TYR A 2 -10.93 15.47 -19.22
N PRO A 3 -11.05 14.24 -19.74
CA PRO A 3 -11.79 13.95 -20.96
C PRO A 3 -13.28 14.27 -20.81
N SER A 4 -13.98 14.48 -21.94
CA SER A 4 -15.45 14.63 -21.97
C SER A 4 -16.18 13.48 -21.28
N THR A 5 -15.53 12.32 -21.14
CA THR A 5 -15.95 11.16 -20.36
C THR A 5 -16.41 11.51 -18.95
N PHE A 6 -15.86 12.54 -18.31
CA PHE A 6 -16.26 12.89 -16.94
C PHE A 6 -17.52 13.77 -16.82
N LYS A 7 -18.01 14.34 -17.93
CA LYS A 7 -19.14 15.29 -17.89
C LYS A 7 -20.48 14.66 -17.47
N THR A 8 -20.56 13.34 -17.42
CA THR A 8 -21.78 12.60 -17.07
C THR A 8 -21.88 12.29 -15.58
N TYR A 9 -20.78 12.34 -14.83
CA TYR A 9 -20.75 12.01 -13.40
C TYR A 9 -21.09 13.23 -12.55
N LYS A 10 -21.62 12.96 -11.35
CA LYS A 10 -22.04 14.00 -10.40
C LYS A 10 -21.33 13.89 -9.08
N LYS A 11 -21.01 12.68 -8.62
CA LYS A 11 -20.41 12.46 -7.31
C LYS A 11 -19.40 11.32 -7.33
N ALA A 12 -18.15 11.66 -7.03
CA ALA A 12 -17.03 10.72 -7.02
C ALA A 12 -16.56 10.38 -5.61
N LEU A 13 -16.14 9.13 -5.43
CA LEU A 13 -15.25 8.75 -4.34
C LEU A 13 -13.83 8.66 -4.89
N VAL A 14 -12.93 9.49 -4.36
CA VAL A 14 -11.54 9.58 -4.79
C VAL A 14 -10.65 9.08 -3.67
N PHE A 15 -9.74 8.14 -3.90
CA PHE A 15 -8.90 7.64 -2.81
C PHE A 15 -7.49 7.26 -3.24
N GLY A 16 -6.54 7.42 -2.31
CA GLY A 16 -5.16 6.98 -2.52
C GLY A 16 -5.11 5.46 -2.57
N ALA A 17 -4.53 4.90 -3.64
CA ALA A 17 -4.45 3.47 -3.88
C ALA A 17 -3.44 2.78 -2.96
N GLY A 18 -2.30 3.43 -2.76
CA GLY A 18 -1.25 2.98 -1.88
C GLY A 18 -1.40 3.49 -0.45
N GLY A 19 -0.35 3.26 0.32
CA GLY A 19 -0.31 3.64 1.72
C GLY A 19 0.33 4.98 2.00
N GLY A 20 -0.19 5.64 3.02
CA GLY A 20 0.52 6.74 3.64
C GLY A 20 0.10 8.09 3.11
N ASN A 21 0.85 8.70 2.19
CA ASN A 21 0.56 10.07 1.76
C ASN A 21 -0.36 10.13 0.53
N ASP A 22 -0.78 9.01 -0.03
CA ASP A 22 -1.58 8.99 -1.26
C ASP A 22 -3.00 9.52 -1.06
N ILE A 23 -3.54 9.46 0.17
CA ILE A 23 -4.77 10.19 0.52
C ILE A 23 -4.62 11.70 0.29
N VAL A 24 -3.42 12.26 0.46
CA VAL A 24 -3.15 13.67 0.17
C VAL A 24 -3.17 13.90 -1.35
N SER A 25 -2.64 12.97 -2.13
CA SER A 25 -2.69 12.97 -3.59
C SER A 25 -4.12 12.84 -4.14
N ALA A 26 -4.99 12.11 -3.44
CA ALA A 26 -6.42 12.06 -3.75
C ALA A 26 -7.12 13.43 -3.64
N VAL A 27 -6.65 14.32 -2.76
CA VAL A 27 -7.15 15.71 -2.70
C VAL A 27 -6.82 16.47 -3.98
N LEU A 28 -5.62 16.28 -4.55
CA LEU A 28 -5.24 16.90 -5.83
C LEU A 28 -6.18 16.47 -6.96
N ALA A 29 -6.38 15.16 -7.10
CA ALA A 29 -7.32 14.62 -8.10
C ALA A 29 -8.76 15.12 -7.87
N SER A 30 -9.19 15.24 -6.61
CA SER A 30 -10.52 15.73 -6.25
C SER A 30 -10.74 17.17 -6.73
N MET A 31 -9.79 18.08 -6.50
CA MET A 31 -9.91 19.48 -6.96
C MET A 31 -10.08 19.58 -8.48
N TYR A 32 -9.38 18.73 -9.23
CA TYR A 32 -9.53 18.72 -10.67
C TYR A 32 -10.90 18.15 -11.15
N LEU A 33 -11.45 17.15 -10.45
CA LEU A 33 -12.80 16.67 -10.74
C LEU A 33 -13.85 17.74 -10.40
N GLN A 34 -13.68 18.46 -9.29
CA GLN A 34 -14.56 19.56 -8.87
C GLN A 34 -14.60 20.71 -9.87
N LYS A 35 -13.49 21.02 -10.55
CA LYS A 35 -13.48 21.97 -11.69
C LYS A 35 -14.44 21.59 -12.83
N ASN A 36 -14.84 20.32 -12.90
CA ASN A 36 -15.80 19.81 -13.87
C ASN A 36 -17.21 19.63 -13.27
N GLY A 37 -17.47 20.18 -12.07
CA GLY A 37 -18.77 20.14 -11.41
C GLY A 37 -19.09 18.82 -10.70
N ILE A 38 -18.07 17.99 -10.44
CA ILE A 38 -18.22 16.70 -9.75
C ILE A 38 -17.97 16.92 -8.25
N GLU A 39 -18.95 16.60 -7.42
CA GLU A 39 -18.79 16.54 -5.96
C GLU A 39 -17.86 15.38 -5.60
N THR A 40 -17.01 15.54 -4.59
CA THR A 40 -16.03 14.51 -4.23
C THR A 40 -15.97 14.27 -2.73
N ASP A 41 -15.86 12.98 -2.38
CA ASP A 41 -15.37 12.54 -1.08
C ASP A 41 -13.99 11.89 -1.23
N VAL A 42 -13.18 11.95 -0.17
CA VAL A 42 -11.78 11.48 -0.19
C VAL A 42 -11.56 10.26 0.70
N GLY A 43 -10.74 9.31 0.27
CA GLY A 43 -10.37 8.13 1.04
C GLY A 43 -8.88 7.80 1.03
N GLY A 44 -8.45 7.03 2.03
CA GLY A 44 -7.10 6.46 2.10
C GLY A 44 -7.13 4.98 2.48
N ILE A 45 -6.22 4.19 1.92
CA ILE A 45 -6.08 2.77 2.25
C ILE A 45 -5.21 2.61 3.50
N LEU A 46 -5.69 1.81 4.45
CA LEU A 46 -4.96 1.49 5.68
C LEU A 46 -4.13 0.22 5.50
N SER A 47 -2.86 0.31 5.89
CA SER A 47 -1.96 -0.85 5.88
C SER A 47 -2.45 -1.95 6.82
N PRO A 48 -2.45 -3.22 6.38
CA PRO A 48 -2.80 -4.37 7.22
C PRO A 48 -1.77 -4.65 8.34
N GLY A 49 -0.62 -3.98 8.34
CA GLY A 49 0.41 -4.07 9.37
C GLY A 49 0.17 -3.16 10.59
N ALA A 50 -0.90 -2.38 10.59
CA ALA A 50 -1.30 -1.51 11.69
C ALA A 50 -2.76 -1.76 12.07
N TYR A 51 -3.16 -1.30 13.24
CA TYR A 51 -4.57 -1.22 13.61
C TYR A 51 -4.93 0.20 14.02
N HIS A 52 -6.20 0.55 13.82
CA HIS A 52 -6.71 1.88 14.10
C HIS A 52 -7.94 1.80 15.00
N THR A 53 -8.19 2.88 15.73
CA THR A 53 -9.43 3.07 16.49
C THR A 53 -10.07 4.40 16.12
N TYR A 54 -11.38 4.41 15.99
CA TYR A 54 -12.22 5.56 15.67
C TYR A 54 -13.13 5.83 16.86
N ASN A 55 -12.88 6.92 17.58
CA ASN A 55 -13.56 7.26 18.84
C ASN A 55 -13.58 6.09 19.85
N GLY A 56 -12.43 5.41 19.98
CA GLY A 56 -12.26 4.25 20.86
C GLY A 56 -12.83 2.93 20.33
N VAL A 57 -13.48 2.93 19.16
CA VAL A 57 -14.01 1.71 18.53
C VAL A 57 -12.97 1.16 17.54
N PRO A 58 -12.68 -0.16 17.54
CA PRO A 58 -11.80 -0.76 16.53
C PRO A 58 -12.25 -0.48 15.09
N GLU A 59 -11.28 -0.37 14.19
CA GLU A 59 -11.52 -0.21 12.76
C GLU A 59 -12.46 -1.27 12.18
N LYS A 60 -13.20 -0.88 11.14
CA LYS A 60 -14.07 -1.68 10.27
C LYS A 60 -13.50 -1.69 8.85
N PRO A 61 -14.07 -2.44 7.89
CA PRO A 61 -13.64 -2.36 6.49
C PRO A 61 -13.69 -0.93 5.94
N ILE A 62 -14.75 -0.18 6.26
CA ILE A 62 -14.92 1.23 5.90
C ILE A 62 -15.08 2.05 7.18
N ASN A 63 -14.28 3.11 7.32
CA ASN A 63 -14.30 3.99 8.47
C ASN A 63 -14.43 5.43 8.00
N ARG A 64 -15.39 6.18 8.54
CA ARG A 64 -15.46 7.61 8.31
C ARG A 64 -14.51 8.31 9.28
N LEU A 65 -13.73 9.25 8.78
CA LEU A 65 -12.87 10.10 9.60
C LEU A 65 -13.75 11.15 10.29
N ASN A 66 -14.17 10.84 11.52
CA ASN A 66 -14.86 11.77 12.40
C ASN A 66 -14.34 11.65 13.83
N GLY A 67 -14.01 12.79 14.45
CA GLY A 67 -13.51 12.80 15.83
C GLY A 67 -12.10 12.20 15.98
N GLU A 68 -11.88 11.49 17.08
CA GLU A 68 -10.55 10.98 17.45
C GLU A 68 -10.21 9.71 16.66
N VAL A 69 -9.07 9.72 15.99
CA VAL A 69 -8.54 8.55 15.28
C VAL A 69 -7.11 8.31 15.72
N LYS A 70 -6.83 7.07 16.14
CA LYS A 70 -5.51 6.64 16.60
C LYS A 70 -5.01 5.47 15.78
N ARG A 71 -3.70 5.42 15.56
CA ARG A 71 -3.00 4.35 14.84
C ARG A 71 -1.98 3.70 15.75
N TYR A 72 -1.87 2.39 15.65
CA TYR A 72 -0.97 1.60 16.47
C TYR A 72 -0.15 0.62 15.65
N VAL A 73 1.08 0.37 16.09
CA VAL A 73 1.91 -0.71 15.53
C VAL A 73 1.41 -2.06 16.03
N SER A 74 1.14 -2.99 15.11
CA SER A 74 0.85 -4.38 15.45
C SER A 74 2.08 -5.04 16.06
N SER A 75 1.99 -5.43 17.33
CA SER A 75 3.02 -6.19 18.07
C SER A 75 2.42 -6.75 19.37
N LYS A 76 3.12 -7.62 20.11
CA LYS A 76 2.68 -8.08 21.45
C LYS A 76 2.44 -6.96 22.46
N LYS A 77 3.08 -5.80 22.28
CA LYS A 77 2.89 -4.60 23.10
C LYS A 77 2.68 -3.39 22.19
N PRO A 78 1.48 -3.19 21.66
CA PRO A 78 1.22 -2.08 20.77
C PRO A 78 1.48 -0.74 21.41
N PHE A 79 1.89 0.19 20.58
CA PHE A 79 2.07 1.58 20.95
C PHE A 79 1.53 2.46 19.82
N GLU A 80 1.03 3.62 20.22
CA GLU A 80 0.47 4.60 19.30
C GLU A 80 1.58 5.22 18.45
N ILE A 81 1.28 5.46 17.18
CA ILE A 81 2.15 6.14 16.24
C ILE A 81 1.38 7.25 15.52
N THR A 82 2.13 8.23 15.05
CA THR A 82 1.57 9.36 14.29
C THR A 82 0.88 8.89 13.01
N PHE A 83 -0.27 9.51 12.73
CA PHE A 83 -1.13 9.20 11.60
C PHE A 83 -1.62 10.51 10.97
N ILE A 84 -1.47 10.64 9.64
CA ILE A 84 -1.71 11.93 8.96
C ILE A 84 -3.17 12.13 8.55
N ASP A 85 -3.91 11.05 8.31
CA ASP A 85 -5.28 11.08 7.82
C ASP A 85 -6.23 11.91 8.70
N PRO A 86 -6.22 11.82 10.05
CA PRO A 86 -7.05 12.69 10.88
C PRO A 86 -6.63 14.17 10.86
N LEU A 87 -5.43 14.49 10.38
CA LEU A 87 -4.98 15.88 10.20
C LEU A 87 -5.49 16.47 8.88
N LEU A 88 -5.91 15.63 7.93
CA LEU A 88 -6.27 16.06 6.59
C LEU A 88 -7.53 16.94 6.55
N PRO A 89 -8.66 16.58 7.20
CA PRO A 89 -9.88 17.38 7.11
C PRO A 89 -9.70 18.86 7.48
N PRO A 90 -9.14 19.24 8.66
CA PRO A 90 -8.99 20.65 8.99
C PRO A 90 -8.02 21.40 8.05
N LEU A 91 -6.94 20.75 7.61
CA LEU A 91 -5.99 21.37 6.68
C LEU A 91 -6.59 21.62 5.28
N VAL A 92 -7.51 20.77 4.86
CA VAL A 92 -8.20 20.89 3.57
C VAL A 92 -9.31 21.95 3.66
N GLU A 93 -10.00 22.05 4.80
CA GLU A 93 -10.96 23.12 5.11
C GLU A 93 -10.28 24.50 5.13
N ASP A 94 -9.11 24.62 5.76
CA ASP A 94 -8.29 25.85 5.79
C ASP A 94 -7.84 26.33 4.40
N LEU A 95 -7.89 25.46 3.38
CA LEU A 95 -7.54 25.75 1.99
C LEU A 95 -8.75 25.96 1.07
N ASP A 96 -9.96 26.05 1.65
CA ASP A 96 -11.23 26.21 0.94
C ASP A 96 -11.42 25.16 -0.17
N ILE A 97 -11.09 23.90 0.12
CA ILE A 97 -11.29 22.78 -0.80
C ILE A 97 -12.57 22.04 -0.40
N PRO A 98 -13.61 22.00 -1.26
CA PRO A 98 -14.94 21.51 -0.89
C PRO A 98 -15.01 19.97 -0.91
N ILE A 99 -14.47 19.31 0.11
CA ILE A 99 -14.60 17.86 0.34
C ILE A 99 -15.57 17.63 1.50
N ASN A 100 -16.62 16.82 1.28
CA ASN A 100 -17.69 16.64 2.26
C ASN A 100 -17.35 15.57 3.29
N ASN A 101 -16.75 14.46 2.84
CA ASN A 101 -16.43 13.31 3.68
C ASN A 101 -15.03 12.78 3.43
N TYR A 102 -14.46 12.25 4.50
CA TYR A 102 -13.17 11.57 4.47
C TYR A 102 -13.32 10.15 5.03
N TYR A 103 -12.67 9.19 4.39
CA TYR A 103 -12.77 7.78 4.72
C TYR A 103 -11.40 7.11 4.83
N ASN A 104 -11.36 6.03 5.61
CA ASN A 104 -10.27 5.08 5.65
C ASN A 104 -10.78 3.67 5.37
N PHE A 105 -10.05 2.97 4.50
CA PHE A 105 -10.39 1.66 3.97
C PHE A 105 -9.41 0.62 4.51
N SER A 106 -9.88 -0.29 5.36
CA SER A 106 -9.00 -1.27 6.02
C SER A 106 -8.81 -2.53 5.19
N LEU A 107 -7.54 -2.87 4.93
CA LEU A 107 -7.14 -4.17 4.37
C LEU A 107 -7.01 -5.27 5.43
N GLY A 108 -7.19 -4.95 6.72
CA GLY A 108 -7.21 -5.92 7.79
C GLY A 108 -8.35 -6.94 7.68
N PHE A 109 -9.36 -6.66 6.87
CA PHE A 109 -10.52 -7.54 6.62
C PHE A 109 -10.49 -8.22 5.24
N GLY A 110 -9.35 -8.18 4.56
CA GLY A 110 -9.22 -8.72 3.22
C GLY A 110 -9.82 -7.83 2.14
N THR A 111 -9.50 -8.13 0.87
CA THR A 111 -10.15 -7.47 -0.26
C THR A 111 -11.64 -7.79 -0.35
N LEU A 112 -12.07 -8.96 0.11
CA LEU A 112 -13.50 -9.31 0.12
C LEU A 112 -14.30 -8.39 1.04
N GLY A 113 -13.82 -8.16 2.27
CA GLY A 113 -14.47 -7.24 3.20
C GLY A 113 -14.45 -5.80 2.71
N LEU A 114 -13.35 -5.38 2.07
CA LEU A 114 -13.25 -4.06 1.46
C LEU A 114 -14.25 -3.87 0.31
N VAL A 115 -14.34 -4.83 -0.62
CA VAL A 115 -15.28 -4.75 -1.76
C VAL A 115 -16.72 -4.65 -1.28
N THR A 116 -17.15 -5.50 -0.34
CA THR A 116 -18.50 -5.43 0.23
C THR A 116 -18.76 -4.07 0.87
N GLY A 117 -17.83 -3.58 1.70
CA GLY A 117 -17.98 -2.28 2.35
C GLY A 117 -18.00 -1.11 1.36
N LEU A 118 -17.19 -1.17 0.29
CA LEU A 118 -17.20 -0.15 -0.76
C LEU A 118 -18.53 -0.16 -1.53
N GLN A 119 -19.08 -1.32 -1.87
CA GLN A 119 -20.39 -1.42 -2.53
C GLN A 119 -21.50 -0.80 -1.66
N GLU A 120 -21.55 -1.14 -0.37
CA GLU A 120 -22.50 -0.54 0.58
C GLU A 120 -22.34 0.99 0.67
N LEU A 121 -21.09 1.47 0.72
CA LEU A 121 -20.80 2.90 0.77
C LEU A 121 -21.24 3.61 -0.51
N ILE A 122 -20.95 3.02 -1.67
CA ILE A 122 -21.31 3.52 -3.01
C ILE A 122 -22.81 3.69 -3.14
N GLU A 123 -23.59 2.68 -2.78
CA GLU A 123 -25.04 2.74 -2.83
C GLU A 123 -25.60 3.80 -1.89
N LYS A 124 -25.09 3.84 -0.65
CA LYS A 124 -25.55 4.76 0.38
C LYS A 124 -25.27 6.22 0.03
N GLU A 125 -24.04 6.53 -0.36
CA GLU A 125 -23.59 7.90 -0.65
C GLU A 125 -23.85 8.32 -2.10
N LYS A 126 -24.35 7.38 -2.92
CA LYS A 126 -24.73 7.54 -4.33
C LYS A 126 -23.56 7.99 -5.21
N TYR A 127 -22.40 7.36 -5.04
CA TYR A 127 -21.26 7.60 -5.93
C TYR A 127 -21.55 7.01 -7.31
N ASP A 128 -21.40 7.82 -8.35
CA ASP A 128 -21.50 7.39 -9.75
C ASP A 128 -20.13 7.25 -10.42
N LEU A 129 -19.06 7.56 -9.69
CA LEU A 129 -17.68 7.46 -10.15
C LEU A 129 -16.74 7.05 -9.01
N ILE A 130 -15.82 6.13 -9.30
CA ILE A 130 -14.71 5.75 -8.42
C ILE A 130 -13.38 6.11 -9.05
N VAL A 131 -12.52 6.77 -8.30
CA VAL A 131 -11.16 7.13 -8.75
C VAL A 131 -10.14 6.73 -7.71
N ALA A 132 -9.32 5.74 -8.02
CA ALA A 132 -8.11 5.48 -7.27
C ALA A 132 -6.97 6.38 -7.78
N VAL A 133 -6.12 6.83 -6.88
CA VAL A 133 -5.00 7.71 -7.18
C VAL A 133 -3.73 7.03 -6.71
N ASP A 134 -2.84 6.77 -7.64
CA ASP A 134 -1.51 6.26 -7.34
C ASP A 134 -0.46 7.34 -7.69
N VAL A 135 0.62 7.34 -6.90
CA VAL A 135 1.78 8.20 -7.10
C VAL A 135 3.05 7.38 -6.99
N GLY A 136 3.68 7.12 -8.12
CA GLY A 136 4.90 6.31 -8.18
C GLY A 136 4.76 5.18 -9.19
N GLY A 137 3.56 4.62 -9.33
CA GLY A 137 3.21 3.70 -10.39
C GLY A 137 3.50 2.24 -10.06
N ASP A 138 3.80 1.89 -8.81
CA ASP A 138 3.94 0.51 -8.37
C ASP A 138 2.63 -0.29 -8.56
N ILE A 139 1.46 0.37 -8.55
CA ILE A 139 0.18 -0.24 -8.96
C ILE A 139 0.20 -0.78 -10.40
N LEU A 140 1.09 -0.26 -11.25
CA LEU A 140 1.19 -0.65 -12.65
C LEU A 140 2.08 -1.87 -12.90
N ALA A 141 2.80 -2.34 -11.87
CA ALA A 141 3.83 -3.36 -11.99
C ALA A 141 3.33 -4.73 -12.50
N ARG A 142 4.22 -5.46 -13.16
CA ARG A 142 3.93 -6.69 -13.94
C ARG A 142 4.52 -7.94 -13.27
N GLY A 143 4.35 -8.08 -11.96
CA GLY A 143 4.86 -9.22 -11.20
C GLY A 143 6.38 -9.36 -11.34
N LYS A 144 6.84 -10.58 -11.67
CA LYS A 144 8.28 -10.90 -11.79
C LYS A 144 9.07 -10.04 -12.80
N ILE A 145 8.38 -9.40 -13.77
CA ILE A 145 9.04 -8.54 -14.76
C ILE A 145 9.60 -7.28 -14.10
N ASP A 146 8.86 -6.73 -13.14
CA ASP A 146 9.22 -5.53 -12.39
C ASP A 146 9.66 -5.97 -10.98
N SER A 147 10.90 -6.42 -10.84
CA SER A 147 11.42 -7.04 -9.61
C SER A 147 11.77 -6.03 -8.50
N THR A 148 11.60 -4.73 -8.76
CA THR A 148 12.06 -3.65 -7.88
C THR A 148 11.03 -3.16 -6.86
N ILE A 149 9.83 -3.73 -6.88
CA ILE A 149 8.69 -3.34 -6.05
C ILE A 149 8.92 -3.62 -4.55
N LEU A 150 8.53 -2.67 -3.72
CA LEU A 150 8.68 -2.60 -2.27
C LEU A 150 7.36 -2.47 -1.51
N SER A 151 6.35 -1.81 -2.09
CA SER A 151 5.02 -1.60 -1.47
C SER A 151 3.79 -2.15 -2.24
N PRO A 152 3.78 -3.40 -2.70
CA PRO A 152 2.69 -3.91 -3.53
C PRO A 152 1.36 -4.17 -2.81
N VAL A 153 1.33 -4.22 -1.47
CA VAL A 153 0.19 -4.77 -0.72
C VAL A 153 -1.06 -3.91 -0.92
N MET A 154 -0.94 -2.59 -0.79
CA MET A 154 -2.09 -1.69 -0.84
C MET A 154 -2.56 -1.49 -2.28
N ASP A 155 -1.63 -1.26 -3.20
CA ASP A 155 -1.87 -0.97 -4.60
C ASP A 155 -2.59 -2.10 -5.33
N PHE A 156 -2.12 -3.34 -5.19
CA PHE A 156 -2.81 -4.47 -5.82
C PHE A 156 -4.12 -4.85 -5.14
N SER A 157 -4.30 -4.50 -3.86
CA SER A 157 -5.59 -4.67 -3.17
C SER A 157 -6.62 -3.66 -3.64
N CYS A 158 -6.19 -2.40 -3.81
CA CYS A 158 -6.96 -1.36 -4.46
C CYS A 158 -7.36 -1.80 -5.87
N LEU A 159 -6.38 -2.19 -6.70
CA LEU A 159 -6.61 -2.61 -8.08
C LEU A 159 -7.60 -3.77 -8.17
N TYR A 160 -7.44 -4.79 -7.32
CA TYR A 160 -8.41 -5.88 -7.24
C TYR A 160 -9.79 -5.35 -6.85
N SER A 161 -9.89 -4.49 -5.84
CA SER A 161 -11.18 -3.96 -5.38
C SER A 161 -11.92 -3.20 -6.49
N LEU A 162 -11.24 -2.34 -7.25
CA LEU A 162 -11.81 -1.63 -8.39
C LEU A 162 -12.43 -2.59 -9.43
N SER A 163 -11.77 -3.73 -9.69
CA SER A 163 -12.26 -4.71 -10.66
C SER A 163 -13.61 -5.34 -10.30
N GLN A 164 -13.94 -5.35 -9.00
CA GLN A 164 -15.16 -5.94 -8.45
C GLN A 164 -16.31 -4.94 -8.34
N LEU A 165 -16.08 -3.66 -8.58
CA LEU A 165 -17.12 -2.64 -8.51
C LEU A 165 -17.97 -2.64 -9.78
N GLU A 166 -19.26 -2.37 -9.60
CA GLU A 166 -20.20 -2.15 -10.71
C GLU A 166 -20.12 -0.72 -11.23
N THR A 167 -19.87 0.24 -10.34
CA THR A 167 -19.64 1.66 -10.68
C THR A 167 -18.38 1.83 -11.52
N ASP A 168 -18.42 2.76 -12.46
CA ASP A 168 -17.27 3.10 -13.28
C ASP A 168 -16.08 3.48 -12.40
N SER A 169 -14.94 2.84 -12.67
CA SER A 169 -13.73 2.97 -11.85
C SER A 169 -12.51 3.28 -12.70
N TYR A 170 -11.74 4.27 -12.29
CA TYR A 170 -10.51 4.68 -12.95
C TYR A 170 -9.35 4.77 -11.97
N ILE A 171 -8.14 4.72 -12.53
CA ILE A 171 -6.90 5.03 -11.82
C ILE A 171 -6.35 6.32 -12.42
N ILE A 172 -6.02 7.27 -11.58
CA ILE A 172 -5.17 8.40 -11.94
C ILE A 172 -3.78 8.08 -11.44
N GLU A 173 -2.86 7.88 -12.36
CA GLU A 173 -1.43 7.78 -12.07
C GLU A 173 -0.77 9.13 -12.35
N PHE A 174 0.00 9.63 -11.40
CA PHE A 174 0.89 10.78 -11.64
C PHE A 174 2.18 10.66 -10.86
N GLY A 175 3.27 11.22 -11.41
CA GLY A 175 4.58 11.05 -10.77
C GLY A 175 5.14 9.64 -10.95
N LEU A 176 4.89 9.03 -12.11
CA LEU A 176 5.40 7.71 -12.48
C LEU A 176 6.91 7.59 -12.19
N GLY A 177 7.28 6.62 -11.38
CA GLY A 177 8.63 6.29 -10.92
C GLY A 177 9.13 7.05 -9.69
N THR A 178 8.41 8.05 -9.17
CA THR A 178 8.91 8.95 -8.11
C THR A 178 9.18 8.28 -6.75
N ASP A 179 8.60 7.11 -6.53
CA ASP A 179 8.87 6.20 -5.41
C ASP A 179 10.18 5.41 -5.57
N GLY A 180 10.68 5.29 -6.80
CA GLY A 180 11.84 4.52 -7.19
C GLY A 180 11.62 3.02 -7.36
N GLU A 181 10.36 2.57 -7.42
CA GLU A 181 10.01 1.15 -7.47
C GLU A 181 9.95 0.60 -8.90
N LEU A 182 9.88 1.48 -9.90
CA LEU A 182 9.97 1.13 -11.31
C LEU A 182 11.29 1.58 -11.94
N ARG A 183 11.90 0.69 -12.71
CA ARG A 183 13.06 1.01 -13.55
C ARG A 183 12.64 1.86 -14.77
N PRO A 184 13.52 2.71 -15.33
CA PRO A 184 13.21 3.52 -16.51
C PRO A 184 12.64 2.74 -17.71
N SER A 185 13.24 1.60 -18.04
CA SER A 185 12.73 0.75 -19.11
C SER A 185 11.35 0.16 -18.79
N GLY A 186 11.11 -0.20 -17.52
CA GLY A 186 9.83 -0.73 -17.04
C GLY A 186 8.70 0.29 -17.20
N MET A 187 8.95 1.55 -16.85
CA MET A 187 7.99 2.64 -17.08
C MET A 187 7.61 2.76 -18.56
N LYS A 188 8.60 2.77 -19.46
CA LYS A 188 8.36 2.85 -20.91
C LYS A 188 7.59 1.65 -21.44
N GLU A 189 7.94 0.44 -21.02
CA GLU A 189 7.26 -0.79 -21.41
C GLU A 189 5.81 -0.82 -20.92
N ILE A 190 5.54 -0.43 -19.67
CA ILE A 190 4.20 -0.31 -19.10
C ILE A 190 3.36 0.69 -19.90
N LEU A 191 3.87 1.89 -20.16
CA LEU A 191 3.13 2.89 -20.93
C LEU A 191 2.81 2.41 -22.35
N ASN A 192 3.71 1.66 -22.99
CA ASN A 192 3.44 1.05 -24.29
C ASN A 192 2.34 -0.01 -24.20
N GLU A 193 2.42 -0.92 -23.23
CA GLU A 193 1.40 -1.94 -22.97
C GLU A 193 0.02 -1.29 -22.75
N LEU A 194 -0.06 -0.25 -21.91
CA LEU A 194 -1.31 0.44 -21.62
C LEU A 194 -1.90 1.14 -22.85
N ARG A 195 -1.06 1.68 -23.74
CA ARG A 195 -1.51 2.29 -25.01
C ARG A 195 -1.98 1.25 -26.01
N GLU A 196 -1.22 0.19 -26.21
CA GLU A 196 -1.54 -0.90 -27.14
C GLU A 196 -2.88 -1.57 -26.78
N ASN A 197 -3.12 -1.77 -25.48
CA ASN A 197 -4.37 -2.35 -24.97
C ASN A 197 -5.53 -1.35 -24.82
N ARG A 198 -5.30 -0.08 -25.20
CA ARG A 198 -6.27 1.03 -25.08
C ARG A 198 -6.85 1.13 -23.66
N LEU A 199 -5.95 1.07 -22.68
CA LEU A 199 -6.28 1.19 -21.25
C LEU A 199 -6.11 2.63 -20.75
N ILE A 200 -5.21 3.40 -21.35
CA ILE A 200 -5.13 4.85 -21.13
C ILE A 200 -6.33 5.51 -21.82
N VAL A 201 -7.21 6.08 -21.02
CA VAL A 201 -8.39 6.83 -21.47
C VAL A 201 -8.00 8.27 -21.77
N HIS A 202 -7.09 8.83 -20.99
CA HIS A 202 -6.55 10.17 -21.21
C HIS A 202 -5.11 10.27 -20.68
N SER A 203 -4.31 11.10 -21.34
CA SER A 203 -3.02 11.57 -20.82
C SER A 203 -3.09 13.08 -20.72
N GLY A 204 -2.65 13.61 -19.58
CA GLY A 204 -2.60 15.04 -19.32
C GLY A 204 -1.24 15.47 -18.79
N ASP A 205 -1.07 16.77 -18.71
CA ASP A 205 0.09 17.42 -18.12
C ASP A 205 -0.38 18.27 -16.94
N ILE A 206 0.28 18.17 -15.80
CA ILE A 206 0.11 19.08 -14.66
C ILE A 206 1.32 19.99 -14.56
N SER A 207 1.10 21.21 -14.11
CA SER A 207 2.15 22.22 -14.04
C SER A 207 2.21 22.89 -12.68
N ASN A 208 3.37 23.42 -12.34
CA ASN A 208 3.51 24.30 -11.18
C ASN A 208 2.66 25.57 -11.26
N SER A 209 2.21 26.00 -12.44
CA SER A 209 1.30 27.14 -12.54
C SER A 209 -0.16 26.79 -12.24
N ASP A 210 -0.50 25.51 -12.13
CA ASP A 210 -1.88 25.10 -11.86
C ASP A 210 -2.27 25.47 -10.43
N GLU A 211 -3.45 26.06 -10.27
CA GLU A 211 -3.97 26.46 -8.96
C GLU A 211 -4.09 25.26 -8.00
N GLU A 212 -4.53 24.12 -8.53
CA GLU A 212 -4.65 22.85 -7.79
C GLU A 212 -3.30 22.39 -7.26
N VAL A 213 -2.26 22.45 -8.10
CA VAL A 213 -0.90 22.06 -7.72
C VAL A 213 -0.35 23.00 -6.65
N GLN A 214 -0.64 24.31 -6.74
CA GLN A 214 -0.23 25.27 -5.71
C GLN A 214 -0.93 25.04 -4.37
N ARG A 215 -2.24 24.75 -4.37
CA ARG A 215 -2.98 24.37 -3.16
C ARG A 215 -2.48 23.05 -2.58
N PHE A 216 -2.26 22.04 -3.43
CA PHE A 216 -1.68 20.76 -3.03
C PHE A 216 -0.28 20.92 -2.44
N ARG A 217 0.58 21.77 -3.00
CA ARG A 217 1.91 22.06 -2.46
C ARG A 217 1.82 22.65 -1.05
N LYS A 218 0.89 23.57 -0.80
CA LYS A 218 0.64 24.12 0.55
C LYS A 218 0.21 23.03 1.52
N LEU A 219 -0.77 22.21 1.13
CA LEU A 219 -1.26 21.08 1.94
C LEU A 219 -0.13 20.09 2.25
N TYR A 220 0.63 19.68 1.24
CA TYR A 220 1.74 18.73 1.38
C TYR A 220 2.82 19.29 2.32
N ASN A 221 3.13 20.58 2.23
CA ASN A 221 4.10 21.22 3.12
C ASN A 221 3.66 21.12 4.58
N GLU A 222 2.39 21.33 4.91
CA GLU A 222 1.86 21.15 6.27
C GLU A 222 1.94 19.68 6.72
N ILE A 223 1.47 18.75 5.89
CA ILE A 223 1.56 17.30 6.19
C ILE A 223 3.00 16.85 6.41
N SER A 224 3.95 17.39 5.64
CA SER A 224 5.37 17.03 5.70
C SER A 224 6.06 17.40 7.03
N LYS A 225 5.49 18.36 7.78
CA LYS A 225 5.95 18.70 9.15
C LYS A 225 5.69 17.55 10.11
N THR A 226 4.63 16.78 9.89
CA THR A 226 4.26 15.61 10.69
C THR A 226 4.93 14.34 10.17
N ARG A 227 4.89 14.11 8.85
CA ARG A 227 5.45 12.91 8.22
C ARG A 227 6.10 13.23 6.88
N LYS A 228 7.42 13.04 6.83
CA LYS A 228 8.18 13.17 5.58
C LYS A 228 7.97 11.94 4.70
N GLY A 229 7.61 12.18 3.43
CA GLY A 229 7.59 11.18 2.37
C GLY A 229 8.55 11.56 1.25
N ASN A 230 9.19 10.57 0.62
CA ASN A 230 10.06 10.81 -0.53
C ASN A 230 9.26 11.01 -1.80
N THR A 231 8.24 10.16 -2.03
CA THR A 231 7.39 10.16 -3.22
C THR A 231 6.81 11.55 -3.52
N GLY A 232 5.93 12.08 -2.66
CA GLY A 232 5.33 13.40 -2.90
C GLY A 232 6.34 14.55 -3.00
N ARG A 233 7.45 14.50 -2.26
CA ARG A 233 8.53 15.49 -2.39
C ARG A 233 9.16 15.41 -3.78
N MET A 234 9.44 14.21 -4.25
CA MET A 234 10.04 13.96 -5.55
C MET A 234 9.07 14.29 -6.67
N THR A 235 7.77 13.99 -6.53
CA THR A 235 6.73 14.43 -7.46
C THR A 235 6.70 15.96 -7.57
N LEU A 236 6.76 16.70 -6.48
CA LEU A 236 6.83 18.17 -6.54
C LEU A 236 8.14 18.66 -7.19
N GLN A 237 9.24 17.95 -6.98
CA GLN A 237 10.52 18.25 -7.62
C GLN A 237 10.45 18.05 -9.15
N THR A 238 9.81 16.99 -9.66
CA THR A 238 9.65 16.82 -11.11
C THR A 238 8.84 17.97 -11.74
N LEU A 239 7.89 18.54 -11.00
CA LEU A 239 7.16 19.75 -11.44
C LEU A 239 8.04 21.00 -11.46
N ASP A 240 8.98 21.12 -10.51
CA ASP A 240 9.96 22.20 -10.46
C ASP A 240 10.95 22.11 -11.64
N GLU A 241 11.17 20.92 -12.17
CA GLU A 241 12.13 20.60 -13.23
C GLU A 241 11.50 20.37 -14.62
N LEU A 242 10.24 20.76 -14.87
CA LEU A 242 9.52 20.50 -16.14
C LEU A 242 10.23 20.97 -17.42
N LYS A 243 11.14 21.95 -17.32
CA LYS A 243 11.90 22.50 -18.47
C LYS A 243 13.28 21.85 -18.64
N SER A 244 13.64 20.94 -17.73
CA SER A 244 14.90 20.20 -17.77
C SER A 244 14.85 19.15 -18.88
N ASP A 245 15.97 18.96 -19.57
CA ASP A 245 16.23 17.84 -20.46
C ASP A 245 17.10 16.76 -19.79
N GLN A 246 17.28 16.88 -18.47
CA GLN A 246 18.09 15.98 -17.65
C GLN A 246 17.19 15.13 -16.77
N ASP A 247 17.50 13.84 -16.71
CA ASP A 247 16.89 12.90 -15.78
C ASP A 247 17.29 13.26 -14.33
N ILE A 248 16.38 13.03 -13.39
CA ILE A 248 16.71 13.12 -11.96
C ILE A 248 17.27 11.77 -11.52
N ILE A 249 18.49 11.79 -10.97
CA ILE A 249 19.13 10.63 -10.35
C ILE A 249 19.22 10.89 -8.85
N SER A 250 18.65 10.00 -8.03
CA SER A 250 18.64 10.10 -6.58
C SER A 250 18.99 8.77 -5.92
N GLN A 251 19.46 8.82 -4.68
CA GLN A 251 19.76 7.64 -3.88
C GLN A 251 18.73 7.55 -2.76
N TYR A 252 17.88 6.53 -2.84
CA TYR A 252 16.89 6.22 -1.81
C TYR A 252 17.41 5.12 -0.90
N ARG A 253 16.68 4.89 0.19
CA ARG A 253 16.88 3.74 1.06
C ARG A 253 15.54 3.28 1.59
N TYR A 254 15.30 1.97 1.57
CA TYR A 254 14.21 1.39 2.34
C TYR A 254 14.75 0.87 3.67
N LYS A 255 13.84 0.77 4.64
CA LYS A 255 14.16 0.41 6.02
C LYS A 255 13.57 -0.96 6.34
N GLU A 256 14.40 -1.84 6.88
CA GLU A 256 13.96 -3.03 7.61
C GLU A 256 14.10 -2.79 9.11
N GLN A 257 13.19 -3.32 9.92
CA GLN A 257 13.19 -3.07 11.35
C GLN A 257 12.65 -4.27 12.15
N ILE A 258 13.40 -4.67 13.18
CA ILE A 258 12.96 -5.63 14.20
C ILE A 258 13.23 -5.00 15.57
N GLY A 259 12.16 -4.70 16.31
CA GLY A 259 12.26 -3.96 17.56
C GLY A 259 12.92 -2.58 17.35
N SER A 260 14.03 -2.35 18.06
CA SER A 260 14.83 -1.11 17.94
C SER A 260 15.89 -1.15 16.85
N LYS A 261 16.27 -2.33 16.36
CA LYS A 261 17.33 -2.50 15.35
C LYS A 261 16.78 -2.18 13.96
N LYS A 262 17.54 -1.41 13.18
CA LYS A 262 17.17 -0.91 11.86
C LYS A 262 18.28 -1.19 10.87
N TRP A 263 17.90 -1.62 9.68
CA TRP A 263 18.78 -1.74 8.53
C TRP A 263 18.27 -0.86 7.41
N PHE A 264 19.19 -0.25 6.68
CA PHE A 264 18.88 0.63 5.57
C PHE A 264 19.54 0.08 4.31
N VAL A 265 18.73 -0.21 3.30
CA VAL A 265 19.20 -0.77 2.04
C VAL A 265 19.11 0.31 0.98
N PRO A 266 20.24 0.82 0.47
CA PRO A 266 20.23 1.86 -0.54
C PRO A 266 19.78 1.29 -1.89
N PHE A 267 19.16 2.15 -2.70
CA PHE A 267 18.87 1.87 -4.09
C PHE A 267 18.83 3.17 -4.89
N GLU A 268 19.19 3.08 -6.16
CA GLU A 268 19.14 4.22 -7.08
C GLU A 268 17.73 4.41 -7.63
N VAL A 269 17.34 5.67 -7.75
CA VAL A 269 16.12 6.12 -8.41
C VAL A 269 16.51 6.96 -9.61
N VAL A 270 16.01 6.58 -10.78
CA VAL A 270 16.22 7.32 -12.03
C VAL A 270 14.85 7.70 -12.57
N LEU A 271 14.60 9.00 -12.67
CA LEU A 271 13.35 9.57 -13.18
C LEU A 271 13.61 10.20 -14.54
N PRO A 272 13.14 9.58 -15.63
CA PRO A 272 13.28 10.13 -16.96
C PRO A 272 12.49 11.43 -17.08
N HIS A 273 13.14 12.48 -17.58
CA HIS A 273 12.52 13.81 -17.71
C HIS A 273 11.24 13.79 -18.57
N GLU A 274 11.07 12.81 -19.47
CA GLU A 274 9.86 12.67 -20.30
C GLU A 274 8.59 12.33 -19.49
N THR A 275 8.76 11.88 -18.24
CA THR A 275 7.67 11.56 -17.31
C THR A 275 7.24 12.75 -16.45
N PHE A 276 7.99 13.85 -16.45
CA PHE A 276 7.75 14.97 -15.55
C PHE A 276 6.41 15.65 -15.85
N GLY A 277 5.61 15.86 -14.80
CA GLY A 277 4.27 16.44 -14.89
C GLY A 277 3.25 15.60 -15.67
N LYS A 278 3.59 14.38 -16.11
CA LYS A 278 2.64 13.53 -16.83
C LYS A 278 1.64 12.92 -15.86
N THR A 279 0.39 12.87 -16.33
CA THR A 279 -0.71 12.19 -15.67
C THR A 279 -1.39 11.23 -16.63
N TYR A 280 -1.83 10.10 -16.12
CA TYR A 280 -2.49 9.07 -16.90
C TYR A 280 -3.80 8.68 -16.23
N LEU A 281 -4.89 8.82 -16.98
CA LEU A 281 -6.17 8.26 -16.60
C LEU A 281 -6.32 6.88 -17.24
N ILE A 282 -6.41 5.86 -16.40
CA ILE A 282 -6.42 4.45 -16.80
C ILE A 282 -7.78 3.85 -16.44
N ASN A 283 -8.35 3.04 -17.34
CA ASN A 283 -9.55 2.26 -17.02
C ASN A 283 -9.20 1.20 -15.95
N GLY A 284 -9.62 1.41 -14.71
CA GLY A 284 -9.19 0.61 -13.57
C GLY A 284 -9.65 -0.84 -13.66
N LYS A 285 -10.90 -1.06 -14.06
CA LYS A 285 -11.48 -2.41 -14.19
C LYS A 285 -10.79 -3.23 -15.26
N ARG A 286 -10.66 -2.71 -16.49
CA ARG A 286 -9.97 -3.39 -17.59
C ARG A 286 -8.47 -3.57 -17.31
N PHE A 287 -7.85 -2.65 -16.57
CA PHE A 287 -6.45 -2.80 -16.18
C PHE A 287 -6.28 -3.92 -15.15
N ALA A 288 -7.15 -4.02 -14.15
CA ALA A 288 -7.10 -5.09 -13.17
C ALA A 288 -7.24 -6.48 -13.81
N GLU A 289 -8.04 -6.61 -14.86
CA GLU A 289 -8.17 -7.85 -15.67
C GLU A 289 -6.83 -8.27 -16.31
N SER A 290 -5.94 -7.32 -16.64
CA SER A 290 -4.59 -7.62 -17.14
C SER A 290 -3.56 -7.87 -16.03
N ARG A 291 -3.98 -7.82 -14.76
CA ARG A 291 -3.14 -7.95 -13.56
C ARG A 291 -3.63 -9.02 -12.59
N THR A 292 -4.39 -10.02 -13.04
CA THR A 292 -4.97 -11.10 -12.19
C THR A 292 -3.96 -11.92 -11.38
N LYS A 293 -2.67 -11.91 -11.75
CA LYS A 293 -1.61 -12.58 -10.99
C LYS A 293 -1.12 -11.79 -9.78
N THR A 294 -1.34 -10.47 -9.74
CA THR A 294 -0.88 -9.56 -8.69
C THR A 294 -2.06 -8.95 -7.93
N ALA A 295 -3.14 -8.60 -8.63
CA ALA A 295 -4.41 -8.16 -8.07
C ALA A 295 -5.37 -9.36 -7.90
N PHE A 296 -5.48 -9.88 -6.68
CA PHE A 296 -6.26 -11.07 -6.37
C PHE A 296 -7.08 -10.94 -5.08
N SER A 297 -8.09 -11.79 -4.94
CA SER A 297 -8.92 -11.89 -3.75
C SER A 297 -8.18 -12.55 -2.59
N TYR A 298 -8.41 -12.05 -1.38
CA TYR A 298 -7.99 -12.69 -0.14
C TYR A 298 -8.92 -12.29 1.03
N LYS A 299 -8.97 -13.15 2.04
CA LYS A 299 -9.85 -13.01 3.22
C LYS A 299 -9.18 -12.29 4.38
N ASN A 300 -7.85 -12.35 4.47
CA ASN A 300 -7.09 -11.78 5.57
C ASN A 300 -5.63 -11.50 5.16
N SER A 301 -4.90 -10.81 6.04
CA SER A 301 -3.53 -10.36 5.79
C SER A 301 -2.52 -11.51 5.65
N LEU A 302 -2.77 -12.68 6.27
CA LEU A 302 -1.90 -13.85 6.11
C LEU A 302 -2.03 -14.45 4.71
N GLU A 303 -3.26 -14.64 4.23
CA GLU A 303 -3.52 -15.13 2.87
C GLU A 303 -2.92 -14.19 1.82
N GLN A 304 -3.10 -12.88 2.00
CA GLN A 304 -2.51 -11.87 1.15
C GLN A 304 -0.98 -12.02 1.07
N PHE A 305 -0.34 -12.06 2.24
CA PHE A 305 1.12 -12.15 2.34
C PHE A 305 1.66 -13.41 1.66
N VAL A 306 1.06 -14.57 1.95
CA VAL A 306 1.48 -15.85 1.38
C VAL A 306 1.34 -15.86 -0.14
N LYS A 307 0.21 -15.38 -0.68
CA LYS A 307 -0.01 -15.33 -2.13
C LYS A 307 0.96 -14.36 -2.82
N LEU A 308 1.21 -13.20 -2.23
CA LEU A 308 2.09 -12.18 -2.81
C LEU A 308 3.55 -12.62 -2.84
N LYS A 309 3.98 -13.37 -1.82
CA LYS A 309 5.33 -13.94 -1.73
C LYS A 309 5.63 -15.08 -2.71
N LYS A 310 4.65 -15.50 -3.53
CA LYS A 310 4.91 -16.29 -4.75
C LYS A 310 5.68 -15.52 -5.82
N ILE A 311 5.83 -14.20 -5.65
CA ILE A 311 6.70 -13.32 -6.45
C ILE A 311 7.97 -13.07 -5.62
N PRO A 312 9.01 -13.92 -5.75
CA PRO A 312 10.08 -14.03 -4.75
C PRO A 312 10.99 -12.79 -4.68
N GLU A 313 11.03 -11.97 -5.72
CA GLU A 313 11.86 -10.77 -5.78
C GLU A 313 11.24 -9.57 -5.03
N TRP A 314 9.91 -9.59 -4.82
CA TRP A 314 9.21 -8.47 -4.23
C TRP A 314 9.44 -8.38 -2.72
N LYS A 315 9.80 -7.18 -2.28
CA LYS A 315 9.60 -6.78 -0.91
C LYS A 315 8.10 -6.48 -0.73
N THR A 316 7.60 -6.68 0.48
CA THR A 316 6.27 -6.19 0.87
C THR A 316 6.36 -5.30 2.10
N GLU A 317 5.35 -4.47 2.32
CA GLU A 317 5.19 -3.65 3.52
C GLU A 317 4.91 -4.49 4.77
N LEU A 318 4.56 -5.77 4.58
CA LEU A 318 4.35 -6.75 5.64
C LEU A 318 5.61 -7.54 5.99
N ASP A 319 6.70 -7.36 5.25
CA ASP A 319 7.98 -8.00 5.59
C ASP A 319 8.42 -7.52 6.98
N LEU A 320 8.72 -8.47 7.87
CA LEU A 320 9.10 -8.24 9.27
C LEU A 320 7.99 -7.65 10.16
N PHE A 321 6.73 -7.63 9.69
CA PHE A 321 5.58 -7.22 10.49
C PHE A 321 5.02 -8.34 11.35
N TYR A 322 4.11 -7.98 12.26
CA TYR A 322 3.41 -8.89 13.14
C TYR A 322 1.94 -9.00 12.73
N LEU A 323 1.47 -10.23 12.58
CA LEU A 323 0.06 -10.55 12.42
C LEU A 323 -0.46 -11.20 13.71
N TRP A 324 -1.73 -10.95 14.00
CA TRP A 324 -2.44 -11.60 15.09
C TRP A 324 -3.46 -12.58 14.53
N SER A 325 -3.51 -13.79 15.06
CA SER A 325 -4.44 -14.80 14.57
C SER A 325 -5.89 -14.39 14.79
N GLY A 326 -6.20 -13.65 15.87
CA GLY A 326 -7.49 -13.05 16.16
C GLY A 326 -8.70 -13.90 15.73
N ASN A 327 -9.69 -13.24 15.13
CA ASN A 327 -10.70 -13.90 14.32
C ASN A 327 -10.21 -13.97 12.86
N ASN A 328 -9.58 -15.09 12.49
CA ASN A 328 -9.15 -15.37 11.11
C ASN A 328 -8.14 -14.36 10.53
N TRP A 329 -7.10 -14.02 11.31
CA TRP A 329 -6.00 -13.13 10.92
C TRP A 329 -6.42 -11.70 10.56
N THR A 330 -7.54 -11.24 11.11
CA THR A 330 -8.02 -9.87 10.95
C THR A 330 -7.46 -8.94 12.03
N SER A 331 -7.32 -7.65 11.71
CA SER A 331 -6.56 -6.63 12.48
C SER A 331 -7.14 -6.24 13.85
N VAL A 332 -8.13 -6.95 14.39
CA VAL A 332 -8.68 -6.63 15.72
C VAL A 332 -7.70 -7.09 16.81
N PRO A 333 -7.15 -6.19 17.62
CA PRO A 333 -5.91 -6.48 18.31
C PRO A 333 -6.12 -7.35 19.57
N HIS A 334 -5.05 -8.07 19.96
CA HIS A 334 -4.85 -8.73 21.26
C HIS A 334 -5.66 -9.99 21.57
N SER A 335 -6.10 -10.74 20.57
CA SER A 335 -6.58 -12.11 20.81
C SER A 335 -5.81 -13.11 19.95
N GLY A 336 -5.53 -14.27 20.56
CA GLY A 336 -4.85 -15.37 19.90
C GLY A 336 -3.33 -15.21 19.84
N PHE A 337 -2.77 -15.59 18.70
CA PHE A 337 -1.37 -15.90 18.49
C PHE A 337 -0.67 -14.86 17.63
N CYS A 338 0.49 -14.38 18.11
CA CYS A 338 1.28 -13.37 17.44
C CYS A 338 2.33 -14.02 16.53
N LEU A 339 2.13 -13.88 15.22
CA LEU A 339 3.01 -14.37 14.17
C LEU A 339 3.89 -13.23 13.65
N HIS A 340 5.21 -13.41 13.71
CA HIS A 340 6.17 -12.50 13.08
C HIS A 340 6.49 -12.98 11.66
N LEU A 341 6.29 -12.12 10.66
CA LEU A 341 6.59 -12.39 9.25
C LEU A 341 8.08 -12.16 8.96
N LEU A 342 8.94 -13.05 9.47
CA LEU A 342 10.40 -13.01 9.31
C LEU A 342 10.85 -13.40 7.90
N VAL A 343 10.42 -12.61 6.90
CA VAL A 343 10.73 -12.80 5.49
C VAL A 343 11.33 -11.50 4.95
N PRO A 344 12.62 -11.22 5.25
CA PRO A 344 13.30 -10.07 4.66
C PRO A 344 13.27 -10.15 3.12
N SER A 345 13.37 -9.02 2.44
CA SER A 345 13.49 -9.00 0.97
C SER A 345 14.72 -9.76 0.47
N THR A 346 14.56 -10.57 -0.58
CA THR A 346 15.65 -11.33 -1.22
C THR A 346 16.70 -10.41 -1.85
N ARG A 347 16.39 -9.12 -2.03
CA ARG A 347 17.31 -8.07 -2.52
C ARG A 347 18.29 -7.56 -1.47
N ILE A 348 18.12 -7.95 -0.20
CA ILE A 348 19.03 -7.58 0.88
C ILE A 348 20.36 -8.36 0.74
N PRO A 349 21.53 -7.70 0.85
CA PRO A 349 22.83 -8.38 0.82
C PRO A 349 22.92 -9.55 1.79
N GLY A 350 23.59 -10.64 1.40
CA GLY A 350 23.57 -11.92 2.12
C GLY A 350 23.95 -11.84 3.60
N GLU A 351 24.98 -11.06 3.95
CA GLU A 351 25.39 -10.86 5.35
C GLU A 351 24.31 -10.11 6.15
N MET A 352 23.81 -9.01 5.61
CA MET A 352 22.73 -8.22 6.23
C MET A 352 21.45 -9.04 6.37
N ARG A 353 21.11 -9.86 5.37
CA ARG A 353 19.94 -10.75 5.42
C ARG A 353 20.09 -11.77 6.56
N THR A 354 21.28 -12.37 6.70
CA THR A 354 21.57 -13.34 7.77
C THR A 354 21.41 -12.67 9.14
N GLU A 355 21.96 -11.48 9.31
CA GLU A 355 21.83 -10.70 10.55
C GLU A 355 20.36 -10.38 10.90
N ILE A 356 19.53 -10.05 9.91
CA ILE A 356 18.09 -9.81 10.11
C ILE A 356 17.39 -11.09 10.58
N LEU A 357 17.67 -12.22 9.93
CA LEU A 357 17.09 -13.52 10.29
C LEU A 357 17.47 -13.92 11.72
N GLU A 358 18.75 -13.82 12.07
CA GLU A 358 19.25 -14.08 13.43
C GLU A 358 18.57 -13.17 14.47
N GLN A 359 18.46 -11.86 14.17
CA GLN A 359 17.78 -10.92 15.04
C GLN A 359 16.29 -11.28 15.23
N GLY A 360 15.62 -11.74 14.18
CA GLY A 360 14.23 -12.19 14.26
C GLY A 360 14.06 -13.42 15.14
N VAL A 361 14.97 -14.40 15.04
CA VAL A 361 14.98 -15.59 15.92
C VAL A 361 15.23 -15.20 17.36
N LEU A 362 16.18 -14.29 17.63
CA LEU A 362 16.40 -13.74 18.98
C LEU A 362 15.15 -13.02 19.51
N HIS A 363 14.50 -12.21 18.67
CA HIS A 363 13.27 -11.50 19.04
C HIS A 363 12.15 -12.45 19.47
N MET A 364 12.00 -13.57 18.75
CA MET A 364 11.07 -14.64 19.11
C MET A 364 11.48 -15.33 20.43
N ARG A 365 12.78 -15.62 20.61
CA ARG A 365 13.30 -16.22 21.86
C ARG A 365 13.03 -15.35 23.09
N ASP A 366 13.09 -14.03 22.93
CA ASP A 366 12.74 -13.03 23.96
C ASP A 366 11.22 -12.86 24.16
N ALA A 367 10.42 -13.81 23.65
CA ALA A 367 8.97 -13.86 23.75
C ALA A 367 8.24 -12.63 23.20
N LYS A 368 8.83 -11.92 22.23
CA LYS A 368 8.22 -10.74 21.59
C LYS A 368 7.20 -11.08 20.52
N CYS A 369 7.22 -12.32 20.03
CA CYS A 369 6.16 -12.98 19.27
C CYS A 369 5.98 -14.41 19.78
N ASP A 370 5.00 -15.16 19.27
CA ASP A 370 4.77 -16.57 19.62
C ASP A 370 5.45 -17.52 18.62
N SER A 371 5.53 -17.10 17.36
CA SER A 371 6.27 -17.80 16.32
C SER A 371 6.80 -16.82 15.29
N SER A 372 7.64 -17.33 14.39
CA SER A 372 8.03 -16.63 13.17
C SER A 372 7.72 -17.48 11.94
N LEU A 373 7.28 -16.83 10.87
CA LEU A 373 7.16 -17.38 9.52
C LEU A 373 8.37 -16.92 8.70
N LEU A 374 9.04 -17.84 8.03
CA LEU A 374 10.21 -17.56 7.22
C LEU A 374 10.17 -18.39 5.93
N LEU A 375 10.93 -18.00 4.91
CA LEU A 375 11.06 -18.83 3.71
C LEU A 375 11.82 -20.11 4.06
N THR A 376 11.39 -21.24 3.52
CA THR A 376 12.07 -22.52 3.73
C THR A 376 13.53 -22.47 3.28
N SER A 377 13.84 -21.69 2.24
CA SER A 377 15.20 -21.46 1.74
C SER A 377 16.11 -20.67 2.70
N ASP A 378 15.56 -20.00 3.71
CA ASP A 378 16.33 -19.27 4.72
C ASP A 378 16.63 -20.13 5.96
N MET A 379 16.09 -21.34 6.08
CA MET A 379 16.32 -22.23 7.23
C MET A 379 17.81 -22.58 7.43
N SER A 380 18.60 -22.66 6.36
CA SER A 380 20.04 -22.93 6.44
C SER A 380 20.85 -21.79 7.09
N LYS A 381 20.25 -20.61 7.25
CA LYS A 381 20.89 -19.41 7.81
C LYS A 381 20.58 -19.21 9.30
N ILE A 382 19.80 -20.10 9.92
CA ILE A 382 19.41 -19.98 11.33
C ILE A 382 19.86 -21.21 12.12
N CYS A 383 20.24 -20.99 13.39
CA CYS A 383 20.55 -22.07 14.32
C CYS A 383 19.24 -22.66 14.92
N ASP A 384 18.99 -23.94 14.70
CA ASP A 384 17.75 -24.63 15.05
C ASP A 384 17.63 -25.12 16.50
N ASN A 385 18.71 -25.01 17.29
CA ASN A 385 18.79 -25.57 18.65
C ASN A 385 17.55 -25.24 19.51
N GLY A 386 16.70 -26.25 19.70
CA GLY A 386 15.52 -26.22 20.57
C GLY A 386 14.27 -25.58 19.97
N LEU A 387 14.21 -25.31 18.66
CA LEU A 387 13.02 -24.76 18.01
C LEU A 387 12.04 -25.87 17.60
N THR A 388 10.76 -25.63 17.81
CA THR A 388 9.69 -26.38 17.14
C THR A 388 9.57 -25.87 15.71
N ILE A 389 9.70 -26.76 14.73
CA ILE A 389 9.72 -26.43 13.30
C ILE A 389 8.55 -27.13 12.62
N LYS A 390 7.75 -26.38 11.85
CA LYS A 390 6.66 -26.93 11.03
C LYS A 390 6.80 -26.47 9.58
N ASN A 391 6.85 -27.42 8.66
CA ASN A 391 6.87 -27.13 7.23
C ASN A 391 5.48 -26.66 6.76
N ALA A 392 5.45 -25.52 6.07
CA ALA A 392 4.27 -24.88 5.52
C ALA A 392 4.44 -24.65 3.99
N GLY A 393 5.03 -25.61 3.27
CA GLY A 393 5.33 -25.48 1.83
C GLY A 393 6.58 -24.63 1.58
N ASP A 394 6.43 -23.53 0.82
CA ASP A 394 7.51 -22.56 0.57
C ASP A 394 7.96 -21.81 1.82
N PHE A 395 7.20 -21.93 2.91
CA PHE A 395 7.50 -21.35 4.19
C PHE A 395 7.74 -22.40 5.28
N THR A 396 8.39 -21.96 6.34
CA THR A 396 8.59 -22.72 7.56
C THR A 396 8.16 -21.86 8.76
N LEU A 397 7.39 -22.47 9.67
CA LEU A 397 7.04 -21.87 10.95
C LEU A 397 8.02 -22.36 12.01
N ILE A 398 8.52 -21.43 12.81
CA ILE A 398 9.40 -21.72 13.95
C ILE A 398 8.81 -21.15 15.23
N SER A 399 8.95 -21.86 16.35
CA SER A 399 8.58 -21.38 17.69
C SER A 399 9.53 -21.93 18.75
N ASN A 400 9.76 -21.15 19.81
CA ASN A 400 10.42 -21.60 21.03
C ASN A 400 9.43 -22.14 22.09
N GLN A 401 8.13 -22.18 21.79
CA GLN A 401 7.09 -22.60 22.73
C GLN A 401 6.58 -24.01 22.36
N SER A 402 6.90 -25.01 23.19
CA SER A 402 6.47 -26.40 22.96
C SER A 402 4.96 -26.60 23.04
N GLY A 403 4.25 -25.71 23.73
CA GLY A 403 2.78 -25.74 23.89
C GLY A 403 1.99 -25.34 22.64
N LEU A 404 2.64 -24.82 21.59
CA LEU A 404 1.95 -24.28 20.41
C LEU A 404 1.84 -25.26 19.23
N ASN A 405 2.24 -26.52 19.40
CA ASN A 405 2.30 -27.51 18.32
C ASN A 405 1.02 -27.60 17.47
N SER A 406 -0.14 -27.77 18.11
CA SER A 406 -1.42 -27.86 17.40
C SER A 406 -1.76 -26.60 16.61
N LEU A 407 -1.44 -25.42 17.15
CA LEU A 407 -1.72 -24.15 16.50
C LEU A 407 -0.77 -23.91 15.30
N LEU A 408 0.49 -24.31 15.44
CA LEU A 408 1.47 -24.28 14.36
C LEU A 408 1.07 -25.24 13.23
N ASP A 409 0.56 -26.44 13.55
CA ASP A 409 0.07 -27.41 12.57
C ASP A 409 -1.15 -26.86 11.80
N GLN A 410 -2.10 -26.24 12.51
CA GLN A 410 -3.24 -25.57 11.89
C GLN A 410 -2.80 -24.41 10.98
N THR A 411 -1.90 -23.56 11.48
CA THR A 411 -1.39 -22.40 10.72
C THR A 411 -0.60 -22.86 9.49
N ALA A 412 0.25 -23.88 9.62
CA ALA A 412 0.97 -24.47 8.49
C ALA A 412 0.02 -25.03 7.42
N SER A 413 -1.06 -25.68 7.85
CA SER A 413 -2.09 -26.20 6.94
C SER A 413 -2.83 -25.07 6.21
N GLN A 414 -3.18 -23.98 6.91
CA GLN A 414 -3.76 -22.78 6.28
C GLN A 414 -2.81 -22.16 5.25
N ILE A 415 -1.54 -21.97 5.60
CA ILE A 415 -0.53 -21.41 4.70
C ILE A 415 -0.35 -22.26 3.44
N LYS A 416 -0.35 -23.60 3.56
CA LYS A 416 -0.33 -24.50 2.40
C LYS A 416 -1.55 -24.29 1.51
N SER A 417 -2.75 -24.19 2.09
CA SER A 417 -3.98 -23.96 1.31
C SER A 417 -4.01 -22.61 0.59
N TYR A 418 -3.22 -21.63 1.00
CA TYR A 418 -3.06 -20.34 0.30
C TYR A 418 -2.01 -20.40 -0.83
N GLN A 419 -1.18 -21.44 -0.83
CA GLN A 419 -0.19 -21.71 -1.89
C GLN A 419 -0.75 -22.49 -3.06
N ASP A 420 -1.83 -23.23 -2.85
CA ASP A 420 -2.66 -23.77 -3.93
C ASP A 420 -3.43 -22.62 -4.62
#